data_AF-A0A0C2CQD1-F1
#
_entry.id   AF-A0A0C2CQD1-F1
#
_cell.length_a   1.000
_cell.length_b   1.000
_cell.length_c   1.000
_cell.angle_alpha   90.00
_cell.angle_beta   90.00
_cell.angle_gamma   90.00
#
_symmetry.space_group_name_H-M   'P 1'
#
loop_
_entity.id
_entity.type
_entity.pdbx_description
1 polymer ?
#
loop_
_entity_poly.entity_id
_entity_poly.type
_entity_poly.pdbx_seq_one_letter_code
_entity_poly.pdbx_strand_id
1 'polypeptide(L)'
;MSRGRTPPVKDTYSTHDVAKICCVTPTTVIRWIEDGLIPAFKTVGGHRRVRREDLEKVCRERNIPFNVPTGTEVGRILVIDDEPVVLELVRDVVKELSQKFEVEVAKDAFDAGRLVVSFRPQMIFLDLMMPGVDGFEVCARLKKDAATTNTEVIAITGYYTEANMERILNAGAAACLKKPLDVTEVRARVIDAFNLKDEEVDKPGRPQGATKVLVVTQNADFRTRLRDELSNAKPHVEFLTAQTGGDAILVAQTKPPHHVIVSLTVPDLDSSDVIRRLANGEEKPQIIAVHDAPSDDVRAAAREAGARMCLPTAMVSGTIRELLGV
;
A
#
# COMPACT_ATOMS: atom_id res chain seq x y z
N MET A 1 -36.59 31.39 6.05
CA MET A 1 -35.22 31.92 6.22
C MET A 1 -34.33 30.81 6.74
N SER A 2 -33.73 30.02 5.84
CA SER A 2 -32.86 28.89 6.17
C SER A 2 -31.40 29.35 6.24
N ARG A 3 -30.76 29.20 7.41
CA ARG A 3 -29.32 29.42 7.58
C ARG A 3 -28.57 28.30 6.88
N GLY A 4 -27.87 28.62 5.79
CA GLY A 4 -26.99 27.69 5.08
C GLY A 4 -25.87 27.22 5.99
N ARG A 5 -25.79 25.90 6.21
CA ARG A 5 -24.60 25.23 6.76
C ARG A 5 -23.50 25.30 5.69
N THR A 6 -22.40 26.00 5.98
CA THR A 6 -21.17 25.90 5.17
C THR A 6 -20.51 24.54 5.45
N PRO A 7 -20.22 23.72 4.43
CA PRO A 7 -19.54 22.43 4.61
C PRO A 7 -18.08 22.59 5.07
N PRO A 8 -17.47 21.58 5.71
CA PRO A 8 -16.08 21.65 6.20
C PRO A 8 -15.12 21.53 5.01
N VAL A 9 -14.37 22.59 4.70
CA VAL A 9 -13.42 22.62 3.56
C VAL A 9 -12.08 22.03 3.99
N LYS A 10 -11.78 20.80 3.54
CA LYS A 10 -10.49 20.08 3.70
C LYS A 10 -9.31 20.72 2.93
N ASP A 11 -9.51 21.88 2.30
CA ASP A 11 -8.51 22.59 1.48
C ASP A 11 -7.91 23.85 2.15
N THR A 12 -8.03 23.96 3.48
CA THR A 12 -7.55 25.14 4.21
C THR A 12 -6.72 24.77 5.43
N TYR A 13 -5.59 25.44 5.57
CA TYR A 13 -4.62 25.27 6.65
C TYR A 13 -4.79 26.38 7.70
N SER A 14 -4.63 26.01 8.97
CA SER A 14 -4.45 27.01 10.03
C SER A 14 -3.04 27.60 9.99
N THR A 15 -2.81 28.70 10.71
CA THR A 15 -1.47 29.28 10.84
C THR A 15 -0.46 28.32 11.46
N HIS A 16 -0.91 27.38 12.30
CA HIS A 16 -0.04 26.36 12.88
C HIS A 16 0.32 25.27 11.86
N ASP A 17 -0.63 24.90 10.99
CA ASP A 17 -0.38 23.92 9.94
C ASP A 17 0.61 24.48 8.91
N VAL A 18 0.41 25.72 8.49
CA VAL A 18 1.33 26.44 7.58
C VAL A 18 2.73 26.55 8.19
N ALA A 19 2.83 26.81 9.49
CA ALA A 19 4.11 26.92 10.19
C ALA A 19 4.89 25.61 10.17
N LYS A 20 4.20 24.48 10.43
CA LYS A 20 4.77 23.14 10.31
C LYS A 20 5.22 22.84 8.88
N ILE A 21 4.35 23.11 7.90
CA ILE A 21 4.59 22.87 6.46
C ILE A 21 5.83 23.63 5.97
N CYS A 22 5.98 24.90 6.36
CA CYS A 22 7.07 25.76 5.90
C CYS A 22 8.31 25.72 6.83
N CYS A 23 8.31 24.86 7.85
CA CYS A 23 9.36 24.77 8.87
C CYS A 23 9.72 26.13 9.53
N VAL A 24 8.70 26.96 9.81
CA VAL A 24 8.85 28.25 10.49
C VAL A 24 7.99 28.32 11.75
N THR A 25 8.11 29.39 12.52
CA THR A 25 7.26 29.60 13.70
C THR A 25 5.85 30.08 13.30
N PRO A 26 4.79 29.79 14.08
CA PRO A 26 3.45 30.35 13.83
C PRO A 26 3.43 31.88 13.80
N THR A 27 4.30 32.54 14.58
CA THR A 27 4.48 33.99 14.58
C THR A 27 5.01 34.51 13.24
N THR A 28 5.93 33.77 12.61
CA THR A 28 6.44 34.07 11.27
C THR A 28 5.31 34.00 10.23
N VAL A 29 4.47 32.97 10.30
CA VAL A 29 3.31 32.82 9.40
C VAL A 29 2.29 33.94 9.61
N ILE A 30 2.03 34.33 10.85
CA ILE A 30 1.12 35.44 11.16
C ILE A 30 1.65 36.74 10.52
N ARG A 31 2.95 37.02 10.63
CA ARG A 31 3.57 38.16 9.96
C ARG A 31 3.45 38.07 8.45
N TRP A 32 3.71 36.91 7.85
CA TRP A 32 3.53 36.72 6.41
C TRP A 32 2.10 37.01 5.95
N ILE A 33 1.08 36.68 6.75
CA ILE A 33 -0.32 37.00 6.44
C ILE A 33 -0.60 38.50 6.62
N GLU A 34 -0.09 39.11 7.70
CA GLU A 34 -0.29 40.54 7.99
C GLU A 34 0.40 41.45 6.98
N ASP A 35 1.59 41.06 6.54
CA ASP A 35 2.38 41.72 5.49
C ASP A 35 1.81 41.44 4.07
N GLY A 36 0.72 40.67 3.96
CA GLY A 36 0.06 40.34 2.69
C GLY A 36 0.86 39.37 1.81
N LEU A 37 1.87 38.70 2.35
CA LEU A 37 2.71 37.75 1.63
C LEU A 37 1.97 36.43 1.35
N ILE A 38 1.08 36.01 2.24
CA ILE A 38 0.23 34.82 2.07
C ILE A 38 -1.24 35.23 2.17
N PRO A 39 -2.04 35.05 1.11
CA PRO A 39 -3.47 35.24 1.18
C PRO A 39 -4.11 34.36 2.27
N ALA A 40 -4.92 34.97 3.12
CA ALA A 40 -5.67 34.27 4.16
C ALA A 40 -7.04 34.91 4.35
N PHE A 41 -8.01 34.11 4.76
CA PHE A 41 -9.32 34.60 5.21
C PHE A 41 -9.52 34.27 6.69
N LYS A 42 -10.48 34.94 7.33
CA LYS A 42 -10.89 34.62 8.71
C LYS A 42 -12.21 33.85 8.68
N THR A 43 -12.31 32.82 9.51
CA THR A 43 -13.61 32.18 9.77
C THR A 43 -14.49 33.10 10.61
N VAL A 44 -15.77 32.74 10.77
CA VAL A 44 -16.71 33.46 11.65
C VAL A 44 -16.22 33.55 13.11
N GLY A 45 -15.35 32.63 13.54
CA GLY A 45 -14.70 32.65 14.86
C GLY A 45 -13.39 33.45 14.93
N GLY A 46 -13.05 34.22 13.89
CA GLY A 46 -11.86 35.08 13.87
C GLY A 46 -10.53 34.37 13.56
N HIS A 47 -10.52 33.04 13.43
CA HIS A 47 -9.32 32.28 13.12
C HIS A 47 -8.92 32.42 11.64
N ARG A 48 -7.63 32.68 11.39
CA ARG A 48 -7.05 32.73 10.04
C ARG A 48 -7.01 31.35 9.39
N ARG A 49 -7.27 31.31 8.09
CA ARG A 49 -7.20 30.14 7.22
C ARG A 49 -6.51 30.52 5.92
N VAL A 50 -5.53 29.73 5.53
CA VAL A 50 -4.79 29.85 4.28
C VAL A 50 -5.26 28.72 3.37
N ARG A 51 -5.57 29.00 2.10
CA ARG A 51 -5.91 27.93 1.16
C ARG A 51 -4.65 27.18 0.73
N ARG A 52 -4.77 25.89 0.44
CA ARG A 52 -3.65 25.08 -0.08
C ARG A 52 -3.00 25.73 -1.31
N GLU A 53 -3.81 26.14 -2.28
CA GLU A 53 -3.37 26.78 -3.53
C GLU A 53 -2.52 28.04 -3.29
N ASP A 54 -2.95 28.88 -2.34
CA ASP A 54 -2.29 30.13 -1.99
C ASP A 54 -0.94 29.87 -1.30
N LEU A 55 -0.89 28.87 -0.41
CA LEU A 55 0.34 28.47 0.26
C LEU A 55 1.38 27.91 -0.71
N GLU A 56 0.98 26.94 -1.55
CA GLU A 56 1.86 26.30 -2.52
C GLU A 56 2.44 27.32 -3.51
N LYS A 57 1.62 28.28 -3.96
CA LYS A 57 2.07 29.37 -4.84
C LYS A 57 3.16 30.21 -4.18
N VAL A 58 2.93 30.69 -2.96
CA VAL A 58 3.88 31.58 -2.28
C VAL A 58 5.19 30.86 -1.96
N CYS A 59 5.13 29.61 -1.49
CA CYS A 59 6.33 28.85 -1.18
C CYS A 59 7.18 28.59 -2.43
N ARG A 60 6.54 28.32 -3.59
CA ARG A 60 7.22 28.15 -4.89
C ARG A 60 7.83 29.44 -5.41
N GLU A 61 7.09 30.55 -5.41
CA GLU A 61 7.57 31.84 -5.90
C GLU A 61 8.78 32.37 -5.11
N ARG A 62 8.87 32.01 -3.82
CA ARG A 62 9.86 32.57 -2.90
C ARG A 62 10.97 31.59 -2.51
N ASN A 63 11.00 30.40 -3.11
CA ASN A 63 11.93 29.32 -2.74
C ASN A 63 11.95 29.04 -1.22
N ILE A 64 10.79 29.14 -0.56
CA ILE A 64 10.67 28.77 0.85
C ILE A 64 10.65 27.25 0.89
N PRO A 65 11.54 26.56 1.63
CA PRO A 65 11.44 25.12 1.77
C PRO A 65 10.10 24.77 2.43
N PHE A 66 9.28 23.99 1.73
CA PHE A 66 7.96 23.59 2.21
C PHE A 66 7.77 22.10 1.97
N ASN A 67 7.20 21.39 2.96
CA ASN A 67 6.67 20.06 2.79
C ASN A 67 5.13 20.15 2.90
N VAL A 68 4.49 20.49 1.78
CA VAL A 68 3.07 20.22 1.60
C VAL A 68 3.01 18.77 1.16
N PRO A 69 2.22 17.88 1.83
CA PRO A 69 1.95 16.54 1.30
C PRO A 69 1.28 16.70 -0.07
N THR A 70 2.10 16.65 -1.12
CA THR A 70 1.72 16.90 -2.52
C THR A 70 1.31 15.62 -3.23
N GLY A 71 1.10 14.50 -2.52
CA GLY A 71 0.88 13.18 -3.12
C GLY A 71 2.10 12.66 -3.90
N THR A 72 3.22 13.39 -3.90
CA THR A 72 4.40 13.16 -4.75
C THR A 72 5.69 12.93 -3.95
N GLU A 73 5.65 12.94 -2.62
CA GLU A 73 6.81 12.60 -1.80
C GLU A 73 6.99 11.10 -1.68
N VAL A 74 8.25 10.67 -1.61
CA VAL A 74 8.67 9.31 -1.30
C VAL A 74 8.06 8.92 0.04
N GLY A 75 6.95 8.17 0.00
CA GLY A 75 6.28 7.75 1.23
C GLY A 75 7.14 6.71 1.93
N ARG A 76 7.53 6.99 3.17
CA ARG A 76 8.32 6.05 3.97
C ARG A 76 7.39 5.21 4.84
N ILE A 77 7.29 3.93 4.51
CA ILE A 77 6.42 2.97 5.20
C ILE A 77 7.28 1.94 5.93
N LEU A 78 7.01 1.74 7.22
CA LEU A 78 7.66 0.71 8.02
C LEU A 78 6.66 -0.41 8.33
N VAL A 79 7.04 -1.66 8.09
CA VAL A 79 6.23 -2.84 8.44
C VAL A 79 6.91 -3.56 9.60
N ILE A 80 6.16 -3.82 10.67
CA ILE A 80 6.66 -4.46 11.88
C ILE A 80 5.82 -5.71 12.15
N ASP A 81 6.40 -6.88 11.93
CA ASP A 81 5.74 -8.18 12.08
C ASP A 81 6.81 -9.28 12.19
N ASP A 82 6.61 -10.29 13.03
CA ASP A 82 7.54 -11.42 13.15
C ASP A 82 7.30 -12.49 12.06
N GLU A 83 6.18 -12.44 11.34
CA GLU A 83 5.85 -13.33 10.24
C GLU A 83 6.41 -12.80 8.89
N PRO A 84 7.40 -13.48 8.27
CA PRO A 84 8.01 -13.03 7.01
C PRO A 84 7.00 -12.82 5.88
N VAL A 85 5.95 -13.65 5.83
CA VAL A 85 4.90 -13.57 4.83
C VAL A 85 4.15 -12.23 4.89
N VAL A 86 3.91 -11.70 6.09
CA VAL A 86 3.23 -10.40 6.27
C VAL A 86 4.14 -9.25 5.84
N LEU A 87 5.41 -9.29 6.26
CA LEU A 87 6.41 -8.30 5.87
C LEU A 87 6.55 -8.21 4.34
N GLU A 88 6.63 -9.38 3.69
CA GLU A 88 6.73 -9.51 2.24
C GLU A 88 5.48 -8.99 1.53
N LEU A 89 4.29 -9.39 1.98
CA LEU A 89 3.01 -8.99 1.40
C LEU A 89 2.86 -7.46 1.39
N VAL A 90 2.99 -6.83 2.55
CA VAL A 90 2.76 -5.38 2.69
C VAL A 90 3.77 -4.61 1.83
N ARG A 91 5.03 -5.05 1.83
CA ARG A 91 6.08 -4.46 0.99
C ARG A 91 5.72 -4.52 -0.50
N ASP A 92 5.25 -5.67 -0.97
CA ASP A 92 4.95 -5.87 -2.40
C ASP A 92 3.75 -5.03 -2.83
N VAL A 93 2.68 -5.00 -2.01
CA VAL A 93 1.49 -4.18 -2.26
C VAL A 93 1.84 -2.69 -2.31
N VAL A 94 2.67 -2.21 -1.39
CA VAL A 94 3.11 -0.80 -1.36
C VAL A 94 3.96 -0.46 -2.59
N LYS A 95 4.93 -1.32 -2.94
CA LYS A 95 5.78 -1.08 -4.12
C LYS A 95 5.00 -1.14 -5.44
N GLU A 96 3.92 -1.93 -5.48
CA GLU A 96 2.99 -1.95 -6.60
C GLU A 96 2.25 -0.62 -6.76
N LEU A 97 1.86 0.03 -5.67
CA LEU A 97 1.16 1.31 -5.73
C LEU A 97 2.02 2.42 -6.34
N SER A 98 3.29 2.50 -5.93
CA SER A 98 4.23 3.46 -6.51
C SER A 98 5.67 3.03 -6.27
N GLN A 99 6.51 3.11 -7.31
CA GLN A 99 7.95 2.96 -7.19
C GLN A 99 8.62 4.05 -6.33
N LYS A 100 7.87 5.11 -5.99
CA LYS A 100 8.33 6.17 -5.10
C LYS A 100 8.21 5.82 -3.62
N PHE A 101 7.48 4.77 -3.24
CA PHE A 101 7.43 4.37 -1.84
C PHE A 101 8.72 3.66 -1.42
N GLU A 102 9.27 4.10 -0.29
CA GLU A 102 10.33 3.38 0.41
C GLU A 102 9.69 2.53 1.51
N VAL A 103 10.02 1.24 1.52
CA VAL A 103 9.50 0.30 2.51
C VAL A 103 10.64 -0.37 3.24
N GLU A 104 10.67 -0.18 4.56
CA GLU A 104 11.54 -0.91 5.47
C GLU A 104 10.72 -1.91 6.28
N VAL A 105 11.37 -2.99 6.73
CA VAL A 105 10.73 -4.06 7.49
C VAL A 105 11.50 -4.33 8.78
N ALA A 106 10.78 -4.59 9.87
CA ALA A 106 11.33 -4.98 11.15
C ALA A 106 10.65 -6.27 11.63
N LYS A 107 11.46 -7.26 11.99
CA LYS A 107 11.00 -8.56 12.51
C LYS A 107 10.94 -8.64 14.03
N ASP A 108 11.47 -7.62 14.70
CA ASP A 108 11.55 -7.57 16.15
C ASP A 108 11.51 -6.12 16.67
N ALA A 109 11.35 -5.99 17.99
CA ALA A 109 11.25 -4.70 18.68
C ALA A 109 12.45 -3.79 18.49
N PHE A 110 13.64 -4.39 18.44
CA PHE A 110 14.89 -3.66 18.43
C PHE A 110 15.11 -2.99 17.07
N ASP A 111 14.93 -3.77 16.00
CA ASP A 111 14.96 -3.24 14.65
C ASP A 111 13.84 -2.23 14.40
N ALA A 112 12.64 -2.47 14.94
CA ALA A 112 11.52 -1.54 14.85
C ALA A 112 11.87 -0.18 15.47
N GLY A 113 12.38 -0.17 16.71
CA GLY A 113 12.76 1.07 17.40
C GLY A 113 13.88 1.83 16.66
N ARG A 114 14.90 1.11 16.16
CA ARG A 114 15.96 1.70 15.36
C ARG A 114 15.42 2.36 14.10
N LEU A 115 14.58 1.65 13.34
CA LEU A 115 14.00 2.13 12.09
C LEU A 115 13.03 3.31 12.29
N VAL A 116 12.23 3.30 13.36
CA VAL A 116 11.37 4.47 13.69
C VAL A 116 12.20 5.76 13.77
N VAL A 117 13.38 5.72 14.37
CA VAL A 117 14.24 6.89 14.54
C VAL A 117 15.03 7.22 13.28
N SER A 118 15.67 6.22 12.65
CA SER A 118 16.57 6.44 11.50
C SER A 118 15.83 6.63 10.19
N PHE A 119 14.77 5.84 9.97
CA PHE A 119 13.98 5.85 8.75
C PHE A 119 12.83 6.87 8.81
N ARG A 120 12.40 7.30 10.00
CA ARG A 120 11.32 8.29 10.20
C ARG A 120 10.10 8.02 9.31
N PRO A 121 9.43 6.87 9.51
CA PRO A 121 8.29 6.47 8.70
C PRO A 121 7.13 7.46 8.87
N GLN A 122 6.43 7.71 7.76
CA GLN A 122 5.16 8.44 7.72
C GLN A 122 3.98 7.52 8.02
N MET A 123 4.13 6.22 7.75
CA MET A 123 3.14 5.19 8.04
C MET A 123 3.81 3.94 8.61
N ILE A 124 3.19 3.32 9.60
CA ILE A 124 3.62 2.06 10.22
C ILE A 124 2.49 1.05 10.14
N PHE A 125 2.78 -0.12 9.58
CA PHE A 125 1.99 -1.33 9.79
C PHE A 125 2.58 -2.07 10.99
N LEU A 126 1.79 -2.24 12.06
CA LEU A 126 2.26 -2.76 13.35
C LEU A 126 1.49 -4.00 13.75
N ASP A 127 2.17 -5.14 13.86
CA ASP A 127 1.58 -6.32 14.47
C ASP A 127 1.38 -6.15 15.99
N LEU A 128 0.21 -6.57 16.47
CA LEU A 128 -0.14 -6.50 17.88
C LEU A 128 0.33 -7.71 18.68
N MET A 129 0.73 -8.79 18.02
CA MET A 129 0.95 -10.11 18.61
C MET A 129 2.39 -10.60 18.39
N MET A 130 3.38 -9.73 18.55
CA MET A 130 4.79 -10.10 18.45
C MET A 130 5.36 -10.58 19.79
N PRO A 131 6.22 -11.61 19.82
CA PRO A 131 6.93 -12.03 21.02
C PRO A 131 7.77 -10.88 21.61
N GLY A 132 7.57 -10.62 22.91
CA GLY A 132 8.34 -9.62 23.65
C GLY A 132 7.97 -8.16 23.39
N VAL A 133 6.92 -7.88 22.62
CA VAL A 133 6.45 -6.52 22.31
C VAL A 133 4.96 -6.39 22.50
N ASP A 134 4.53 -5.45 23.35
CA ASP A 134 3.12 -5.05 23.39
C ASP A 134 2.86 -4.00 22.31
N GLY A 135 2.26 -4.40 21.18
CA GLY A 135 1.93 -3.51 20.07
C GLY A 135 0.99 -2.35 20.45
N PHE A 136 0.14 -2.53 21.48
CA PHE A 136 -0.68 -1.43 21.99
C PHE A 136 0.18 -0.35 22.66
N GLU A 137 1.18 -0.77 23.43
CA GLU A 137 2.10 0.15 24.09
C GLU A 137 2.99 0.86 23.06
N VAL A 138 3.47 0.15 22.04
CA VAL A 138 4.24 0.74 20.94
C VAL A 138 3.44 1.84 20.24
N CYS A 139 2.18 1.55 19.87
CA CYS A 139 1.29 2.56 19.27
C CYS A 139 1.12 3.79 20.17
N ALA A 140 0.82 3.57 21.46
CA ALA A 140 0.62 4.66 22.41
C ALA A 140 1.90 5.51 22.60
N ARG A 141 3.08 4.89 22.59
CA ARG A 141 4.37 5.60 22.68
C ARG A 141 4.64 6.44 21.43
N LEU A 142 4.44 5.87 20.24
CA LEU A 142 4.57 6.58 18.96
C LEU A 142 3.67 7.81 18.91
N LYS A 143 2.44 7.71 19.42
CA LYS A 143 1.47 8.80 19.40
C LYS A 143 1.74 9.88 20.46
N LYS A 144 2.46 9.55 21.53
CA LYS A 144 2.86 10.49 22.59
C LYS A 144 4.14 11.28 22.29
N ASP A 145 5.03 10.73 21.47
CA ASP A 145 6.28 11.39 21.09
C ASP A 145 6.04 12.45 20.00
N ALA A 146 6.54 13.66 20.21
CA ALA A 146 6.40 14.77 19.26
C ALA A 146 7.06 14.50 17.91
N ALA A 147 8.09 13.64 17.87
CA ALA A 147 8.78 13.26 16.63
C ALA A 147 7.95 12.30 15.76
N THR A 148 7.09 11.47 16.36
CA THR A 148 6.34 10.39 15.67
C THR A 148 4.82 10.52 15.79
N THR A 149 4.31 11.54 16.49
CA THR A 149 2.85 11.72 16.70
C THR A 149 2.05 11.79 15.40
N ASN A 150 2.65 12.34 14.34
CA ASN A 150 2.03 12.45 13.02
C ASN A 150 2.20 11.18 12.16
N THR A 151 2.94 10.16 12.62
CA THR A 151 3.08 8.90 11.90
C THR A 151 1.77 8.13 11.95
N GLU A 152 1.23 7.75 10.80
CA GLU A 152 0.00 6.95 10.71
C GLU A 152 0.29 5.53 11.17
N VAL A 153 -0.56 4.96 12.04
CA VAL A 153 -0.36 3.59 12.56
C VAL A 153 -1.56 2.75 12.15
N ILE A 154 -1.31 1.69 11.38
CA ILE A 154 -2.27 0.65 11.04
C ILE A 154 -1.89 -0.60 11.80
N ALA A 155 -2.75 -1.01 12.73
CA ALA A 155 -2.52 -2.24 13.47
C ALA A 155 -2.84 -3.47 12.61
N ILE A 156 -2.11 -4.55 12.84
CA ILE A 156 -2.35 -5.86 12.24
C ILE A 156 -2.51 -6.86 13.39
N THR A 157 -3.48 -7.77 13.32
CA THR A 157 -3.66 -8.76 14.37
C THR A 157 -4.22 -10.09 13.88
N GLY A 158 -3.67 -11.20 14.37
CA GLY A 158 -4.27 -12.53 14.26
C GLY A 158 -5.43 -12.78 15.23
N TYR A 159 -5.57 -11.95 16.28
CA TYR A 159 -6.62 -12.09 17.30
C TYR A 159 -7.57 -10.90 17.31
N TYR A 160 -8.36 -10.83 16.24
CA TYR A 160 -9.32 -9.76 16.02
C TYR A 160 -10.56 -9.93 16.92
N THR A 161 -10.66 -9.08 17.94
CA THR A 161 -11.82 -8.97 18.84
C THR A 161 -12.24 -7.51 18.95
N GLU A 162 -13.51 -7.25 19.26
CA GLU A 162 -14.01 -5.87 19.45
C GLU A 162 -13.23 -5.13 20.53
N ALA A 163 -12.92 -5.79 21.64
CA ALA A 163 -12.14 -5.22 22.73
C ALA A 163 -10.71 -4.81 22.30
N ASN A 164 -10.03 -5.66 21.51
CA ASN A 164 -8.70 -5.32 20.99
C ASN A 164 -8.77 -4.18 19.97
N MET A 165 -9.79 -4.17 19.11
CA MET A 165 -10.00 -3.10 18.14
C MET A 165 -10.23 -1.76 18.83
N GLU A 166 -11.12 -1.72 19.82
CA GLU A 166 -11.38 -0.50 20.58
C GLU A 166 -10.12 -0.04 21.32
N ARG A 167 -9.39 -0.96 21.96
CA ARG A 167 -8.15 -0.65 22.68
C ARG A 167 -7.09 -0.04 21.76
N ILE A 168 -6.88 -0.57 20.55
CA ILE A 168 -5.83 -0.07 19.65
C ILE A 168 -6.21 1.26 18.99
N LEU A 169 -7.48 1.46 18.65
CA LEU A 169 -7.97 2.75 18.15
C LEU A 169 -7.86 3.83 19.22
N ASN A 170 -8.18 3.52 20.48
CA ASN A 170 -7.99 4.42 21.61
C ASN A 170 -6.51 4.72 21.90
N ALA A 171 -5.59 3.81 21.55
CA ALA A 171 -4.15 4.05 21.61
C ALA A 171 -3.64 4.95 20.46
N GLY A 172 -4.51 5.35 19.52
CA GLY A 172 -4.24 6.29 18.46
C GLY A 172 -3.93 5.67 17.10
N ALA A 173 -4.16 4.36 16.92
CA ALA A 173 -4.11 3.74 15.60
C ALA A 173 -5.26 4.25 14.72
N ALA A 174 -4.99 4.40 13.43
CA ALA A 174 -5.98 4.85 12.45
C ALA A 174 -6.91 3.71 12.01
N ALA A 175 -6.42 2.48 12.00
CA ALA A 175 -7.20 1.29 11.70
C ALA A 175 -6.57 0.02 12.30
N CYS A 176 -7.31 -1.07 12.25
CA CYS A 176 -6.85 -2.41 12.61
C CYS A 176 -7.26 -3.40 11.51
N LEU A 177 -6.29 -4.12 10.94
CA LEU A 177 -6.48 -5.13 9.90
C LEU A 177 -6.37 -6.53 10.53
N LYS A 178 -7.20 -7.45 10.05
CA LYS A 178 -7.21 -8.83 10.52
C LYS A 178 -6.28 -9.70 9.67
N LYS A 179 -5.47 -10.55 10.30
CA LYS A 179 -4.75 -11.62 9.59
C LYS A 179 -5.72 -12.79 9.28
N PRO A 180 -5.63 -13.45 8.10
CA PRO A 180 -4.73 -13.14 6.99
C PRO A 180 -5.10 -11.81 6.31
N LEU A 181 -4.08 -11.02 5.98
CA LEU A 181 -4.26 -9.69 5.41
C LEU A 181 -4.90 -9.76 4.02
N ASP A 182 -5.88 -8.89 3.82
CA ASP A 182 -6.47 -8.61 2.51
C ASP A 182 -5.64 -7.53 1.80
N VAL A 183 -5.17 -7.85 0.59
CA VAL A 183 -4.40 -6.93 -0.26
C VAL A 183 -5.17 -5.63 -0.53
N THR A 184 -6.48 -5.73 -0.72
CA THR A 184 -7.35 -4.58 -1.01
C THR A 184 -7.42 -3.64 0.18
N GLU A 185 -7.49 -4.17 1.40
CA GLU A 185 -7.48 -3.38 2.62
C GLU A 185 -6.13 -2.70 2.83
N VAL A 186 -5.02 -3.43 2.69
CA VAL A 186 -3.66 -2.85 2.80
C VAL A 186 -3.49 -1.71 1.79
N ARG A 187 -3.87 -1.96 0.54
CA ARG A 187 -3.80 -0.98 -0.54
C ARG A 187 -4.63 0.26 -0.24
N ALA A 188 -5.87 0.09 0.21
CA ALA A 188 -6.76 1.18 0.57
C ALA A 188 -6.17 2.05 1.69
N ARG A 189 -5.58 1.43 2.72
CA ARG A 189 -4.93 2.18 3.82
C ARG A 189 -3.77 3.04 3.34
N VAL A 190 -2.97 2.54 2.41
CA VAL A 190 -1.86 3.32 1.84
C VAL A 190 -2.39 4.46 0.98
N ILE A 191 -3.38 4.21 0.13
CA ILE A 191 -4.02 5.25 -0.69
C ILE A 191 -4.60 6.36 0.19
N ASP A 192 -5.33 6.00 1.24
CA ASP A 192 -5.96 6.94 2.17
C ASP A 192 -4.91 7.75 2.94
N ALA A 193 -3.89 7.09 3.49
CA ALA A 193 -2.85 7.73 4.29
C ALA A 193 -2.04 8.75 3.47
N PHE A 194 -1.75 8.43 2.21
CA PHE A 194 -0.94 9.28 1.33
C PHE A 194 -1.77 10.17 0.38
N ASN A 195 -3.11 10.08 0.43
CA ASN A 195 -4.04 10.77 -0.46
C ASN A 195 -3.68 10.59 -1.95
N LEU A 196 -3.28 9.37 -2.33
CA LEU A 196 -2.90 9.07 -3.71
C LEU A 196 -4.10 9.28 -4.63
N LYS A 197 -3.90 10.03 -5.72
CA LYS A 197 -4.93 10.17 -6.75
C LYS A 197 -4.91 8.96 -7.69
N ASP A 198 -6.04 8.66 -8.31
CA ASP A 198 -6.22 7.57 -9.28
C ASP A 198 -5.20 7.57 -10.45
N GLU A 199 -4.58 8.72 -10.73
CA GLU A 199 -3.56 8.92 -11.76
C GLU A 199 -2.11 8.58 -11.29
N GLU A 200 -1.88 8.50 -9.98
CA GLU A 200 -0.55 8.28 -9.37
C GLU A 200 -0.31 6.83 -8.96
N VAL A 201 -1.35 5.99 -8.98
CA VAL A 201 -1.21 4.55 -8.94
C VAL A 201 -0.63 4.13 -10.28
N ASP A 202 0.59 3.59 -10.28
CA ASP A 202 1.26 3.11 -11.48
C ASP A 202 0.40 2.01 -12.13
N LYS A 203 -0.45 2.39 -13.08
CA LYS A 203 -1.33 1.48 -13.81
C LYS A 203 -0.53 1.01 -15.02
N PRO A 204 0.07 -0.20 -15.01
CA PRO A 204 0.69 -0.72 -16.22
C PRO A 204 -0.35 -0.75 -17.35
N GLY A 205 0.09 -0.38 -18.55
CA GLY A 205 -0.75 -0.10 -19.71
C GLY A 205 -1.94 -1.05 -19.83
N ARG A 206 -3.15 -0.50 -19.68
CA ARG A 206 -4.39 -1.28 -19.75
C ARG A 206 -4.52 -1.85 -21.17
N PRO A 207 -4.60 -3.17 -21.37
CA PRO A 207 -4.72 -3.74 -22.71
C PRO A 207 -6.05 -3.31 -23.34
N GLN A 208 -5.99 -2.89 -24.61
CA GLN A 208 -7.19 -2.60 -25.41
C GLN A 208 -7.82 -3.93 -25.86
N GLY A 209 -8.69 -4.52 -25.03
CA GLY A 209 -9.38 -5.78 -25.34
C GLY A 209 -9.70 -6.63 -24.13
N ALA A 210 -10.01 -7.92 -24.35
CA ALA A 210 -10.18 -8.87 -23.26
C ALA A 210 -8.83 -9.15 -22.58
N THR A 211 -8.81 -9.13 -21.24
CA THR A 211 -7.60 -9.37 -20.46
C THR A 211 -7.37 -10.88 -20.36
N LYS A 212 -6.35 -11.39 -21.05
CA LYS A 212 -5.90 -12.80 -20.95
C LYS A 212 -5.17 -13.07 -19.63
N VAL A 213 -5.68 -14.01 -18.85
CA VAL A 213 -5.10 -14.45 -17.57
C VAL A 213 -4.81 -15.94 -17.65
N LEU A 214 -3.54 -16.33 -17.49
CA LEU A 214 -3.11 -17.73 -17.46
C LEU A 214 -2.94 -18.21 -16.01
N VAL A 215 -3.70 -19.23 -15.62
CA VAL A 215 -3.58 -19.88 -14.31
C VAL A 215 -2.86 -21.22 -14.44
N VAL A 216 -1.67 -21.33 -13.85
CA VAL A 216 -0.82 -22.52 -13.85
C VAL A 216 -0.89 -23.18 -12.48
N THR A 217 -1.73 -24.21 -12.36
CA THR A 217 -1.93 -24.91 -11.08
C THR A 217 -2.55 -26.29 -11.27
N GLN A 218 -2.11 -27.25 -10.44
CA GLN A 218 -2.74 -28.55 -10.28
C GLN A 218 -3.98 -28.50 -9.36
N ASN A 219 -4.09 -27.47 -8.52
CA ASN A 219 -5.20 -27.32 -7.59
C ASN A 219 -6.49 -26.93 -8.34
N ALA A 220 -7.38 -27.91 -8.55
CA ALA A 220 -8.63 -27.74 -9.28
C ALA A 220 -9.60 -26.78 -8.57
N ASP A 221 -9.65 -26.80 -7.25
CA ASP A 221 -10.54 -25.93 -6.46
C ASP A 221 -10.10 -24.48 -6.57
N PHE A 222 -8.81 -24.21 -6.41
CA PHE A 222 -8.25 -22.86 -6.58
C PHE A 222 -8.51 -22.33 -7.99
N ARG A 223 -8.25 -23.14 -9.01
CA ARG A 223 -8.51 -22.79 -10.41
C ARG A 223 -9.99 -22.47 -10.66
N THR A 224 -10.91 -23.22 -10.06
CA THR A 224 -12.36 -23.00 -10.21
C THR A 224 -12.80 -21.71 -9.52
N ARG A 225 -12.32 -21.46 -8.30
CA ARG A 225 -12.60 -20.20 -7.57
C ARG A 225 -12.15 -18.97 -8.36
N LEU A 226 -10.93 -18.97 -8.88
CA LEU A 226 -10.43 -17.86 -9.69
C LEU A 226 -11.24 -17.65 -10.97
N ARG A 227 -11.70 -18.75 -11.60
CA ARG A 227 -12.55 -18.66 -12.79
C ARG A 227 -13.88 -18.02 -12.48
N ASP A 228 -14.53 -18.45 -11.41
CA ASP A 228 -15.83 -17.92 -10.99
C ASP A 228 -15.69 -16.44 -10.62
N GLU A 229 -14.63 -16.08 -9.91
CA GLU A 229 -14.33 -14.70 -9.56
C GLU A 229 -14.05 -13.84 -10.81
N LEU A 230 -13.30 -14.32 -11.79
CA LEU A 230 -12.97 -13.53 -12.99
C LEU A 230 -14.06 -13.56 -14.07
N SER A 231 -15.04 -14.45 -13.98
CA SER A 231 -16.12 -14.61 -14.99
C SER A 231 -16.90 -13.32 -15.26
N ASN A 232 -17.07 -12.48 -14.24
CA ASN A 232 -17.84 -11.23 -14.30
C ASN A 232 -16.96 -9.96 -14.26
N ALA A 233 -15.63 -10.10 -14.42
CA ALA A 233 -14.70 -8.98 -14.39
C ALA A 233 -14.87 -8.02 -15.59
N LYS A 234 -14.48 -6.75 -15.41
CA LYS A 234 -14.57 -5.70 -16.43
C LYS A 234 -13.25 -4.89 -16.48
N PRO A 235 -12.43 -5.06 -17.53
CA PRO A 235 -12.74 -5.67 -18.83
C PRO A 235 -12.89 -7.19 -18.78
N HIS A 236 -13.57 -7.77 -19.79
CA HIS A 236 -13.79 -9.23 -19.87
C HIS A 236 -12.45 -9.97 -19.78
N VAL A 237 -12.40 -11.02 -18.96
CA VAL A 237 -11.20 -11.83 -18.76
C VAL A 237 -11.29 -13.12 -19.57
N GLU A 238 -10.31 -13.35 -20.44
CA GLU A 238 -10.11 -14.65 -21.09
C GLU A 238 -9.27 -15.53 -20.16
N PHE A 239 -9.91 -16.54 -19.57
CA PHE A 239 -9.30 -17.42 -18.57
C PHE A 239 -8.61 -18.63 -19.23
N LEU A 240 -7.28 -18.59 -19.28
CA LEU A 240 -6.42 -19.67 -19.78
C LEU A 240 -5.93 -20.53 -18.61
N THR A 241 -5.68 -21.81 -18.86
CA THR A 241 -5.23 -22.73 -17.80
C THR A 241 -4.13 -23.64 -18.29
N ALA A 242 -3.16 -23.90 -17.41
CA ALA A 242 -2.19 -24.96 -17.58
C ALA A 242 -2.02 -25.73 -16.26
N GLN A 243 -1.66 -27.00 -16.35
CA GLN A 243 -1.43 -27.84 -15.17
C GLN A 243 0.05 -28.13 -14.91
N THR A 244 0.90 -28.00 -15.93
CA THR A 244 2.35 -28.23 -15.83
C THR A 244 3.11 -27.02 -16.36
N GLY A 245 4.41 -26.92 -16.04
CA GLY A 245 5.24 -25.83 -16.54
C GLY A 245 5.38 -25.83 -18.06
N GLY A 246 5.51 -27.01 -18.67
CA GLY A 246 5.62 -27.15 -20.13
C GLY A 246 4.35 -26.72 -20.85
N ASP A 247 3.19 -27.13 -20.35
CA ASP A 247 1.88 -26.71 -20.86
C ASP A 247 1.69 -25.19 -20.75
N ALA A 248 2.10 -24.59 -19.63
CA ALA A 248 2.03 -23.15 -19.43
C ALA A 248 2.81 -22.36 -20.50
N ILE A 249 4.02 -22.82 -20.85
CA ILE A 249 4.85 -22.17 -21.88
C ILE A 249 4.17 -22.28 -23.25
N LEU A 250 3.62 -23.44 -23.60
CA LEU A 250 2.93 -23.64 -24.87
C LEU A 250 1.67 -22.77 -24.99
N VAL A 251 0.87 -22.72 -23.92
CA VAL A 251 -0.31 -21.84 -23.86
C VAL A 251 0.11 -20.38 -23.99
N ALA A 252 1.18 -19.96 -23.32
CA ALA A 252 1.66 -18.58 -23.39
C ALA A 252 2.21 -18.20 -24.78
N GLN A 253 2.82 -19.13 -25.51
CA GLN A 253 3.27 -18.89 -26.90
C GLN A 253 2.11 -18.77 -27.89
N THR A 254 1.06 -19.58 -27.71
CA THR A 254 -0.10 -19.57 -28.62
C THR A 254 -1.04 -18.40 -28.33
N LYS A 255 -1.21 -18.06 -27.05
CA LYS A 255 -2.04 -16.95 -26.57
C LYS A 255 -1.27 -16.18 -25.49
N PRO A 256 -0.47 -15.18 -25.87
CA PRO A 256 0.31 -14.38 -24.93
C PRO A 256 -0.56 -13.77 -23.82
N PRO A 257 -0.41 -14.17 -22.55
CA PRO A 257 -1.23 -13.65 -21.46
C PRO A 257 -0.73 -12.26 -21.02
N HIS A 258 -1.62 -11.44 -20.47
CA HIS A 258 -1.21 -10.19 -19.79
C HIS A 258 -0.85 -10.44 -18.32
N HIS A 259 -1.49 -11.45 -17.71
CA HIS A 259 -1.23 -11.86 -16.33
C HIS A 259 -1.05 -13.38 -16.23
N VAL A 260 -0.14 -13.80 -15.36
CA VAL A 260 0.10 -15.21 -15.04
C VAL A 260 -0.02 -15.40 -13.53
N ILE A 261 -0.83 -16.38 -13.12
CA ILE A 261 -0.89 -16.86 -11.73
C ILE A 261 -0.28 -18.25 -11.73
N VAL A 262 0.88 -18.42 -11.10
CA VAL A 262 1.66 -19.67 -11.15
C VAL A 262 1.87 -20.24 -9.76
N SER A 263 1.44 -21.48 -9.54
CA SER A 263 1.73 -22.19 -8.31
C SER A 263 3.22 -22.57 -8.25
N LEU A 264 3.85 -22.43 -7.08
CA LEU A 264 5.25 -22.82 -6.91
C LEU A 264 5.45 -24.34 -6.85
N THR A 265 4.38 -25.13 -6.75
CA THR A 265 4.41 -26.59 -6.68
C THR A 265 4.00 -27.27 -7.99
N VAL A 266 4.24 -26.62 -9.13
CA VAL A 266 3.87 -27.16 -10.45
C VAL A 266 4.86 -28.26 -10.86
N PRO A 267 4.39 -29.39 -11.41
CA PRO A 267 5.25 -30.50 -11.81
C PRO A 267 6.04 -30.23 -13.11
N ASP A 268 6.99 -31.13 -13.38
CA ASP A 268 7.76 -31.31 -14.61
C ASP A 268 8.82 -30.26 -14.94
N LEU A 269 8.74 -29.06 -14.35
CA LEU A 269 9.75 -28.02 -14.46
C LEU A 269 9.92 -27.30 -13.14
N ASP A 270 11.13 -26.77 -12.90
CA ASP A 270 11.38 -25.86 -11.80
C ASP A 270 10.50 -24.62 -11.98
N SER A 271 9.69 -24.30 -10.96
CA SER A 271 8.76 -23.17 -10.99
C SER A 271 9.48 -21.83 -11.23
N SER A 272 10.74 -21.69 -10.82
CA SER A 272 11.57 -20.52 -11.12
C SER A 272 11.97 -20.45 -12.61
N ASP A 273 12.25 -21.57 -13.27
CA ASP A 273 12.54 -21.61 -14.71
C ASP A 273 11.27 -21.29 -15.52
N VAL A 274 10.11 -21.83 -15.08
CA VAL A 274 8.81 -21.49 -15.68
C VAL A 274 8.54 -20.00 -15.58
N ILE A 275 8.68 -19.40 -14.39
CA ILE A 275 8.50 -17.96 -14.19
C ILE A 275 9.45 -17.17 -15.09
N ARG A 276 10.74 -17.54 -15.14
CA ARG A 276 11.75 -16.84 -15.95
C ARG A 276 11.44 -16.88 -17.43
N ARG A 277 10.97 -18.02 -17.95
CA ARG A 277 10.59 -18.15 -19.36
C ARG A 277 9.34 -17.36 -19.69
N LEU A 278 8.34 -17.38 -18.81
CA LEU A 278 7.11 -16.61 -18.99
C LEU A 278 7.38 -15.09 -18.91
N ALA A 279 8.23 -14.65 -17.97
CA ALA A 279 8.60 -13.24 -17.81
C ALA A 279 9.33 -12.67 -19.03
N ASN A 280 10.09 -13.52 -19.75
CA ASN A 280 10.79 -13.16 -20.98
C ASN A 280 9.95 -13.36 -22.25
N GLY A 281 8.64 -13.66 -22.13
CA GLY A 281 7.73 -13.77 -23.26
C GLY A 281 7.44 -12.41 -23.94
N GLU A 282 6.80 -12.46 -25.12
CA GLU A 282 6.57 -11.27 -25.97
C GLU A 282 5.79 -10.15 -25.25
N GLU A 283 4.69 -10.49 -24.56
CA GLU A 283 3.83 -9.53 -23.84
C GLU A 283 4.33 -9.16 -22.44
N LYS A 284 5.44 -9.76 -21.97
CA LYS A 284 5.99 -9.56 -20.61
C LYS A 284 4.90 -9.53 -19.53
N PRO A 285 4.22 -10.67 -19.29
CA PRO A 285 3.08 -10.72 -18.38
C PRO A 285 3.45 -10.31 -16.96
N GLN A 286 2.48 -9.76 -16.24
CA GLN A 286 2.55 -9.59 -14.79
C GLN A 286 2.39 -10.94 -14.12
N ILE A 287 3.41 -11.41 -13.40
CA ILE A 287 3.43 -12.75 -12.80
C ILE A 287 3.22 -12.67 -11.29
N ILE A 288 2.19 -13.37 -10.80
CA ILE A 288 1.91 -13.60 -9.38
C ILE A 288 2.20 -15.07 -9.08
N ALA A 289 3.22 -15.32 -8.27
CA ALA A 289 3.50 -16.65 -7.76
C ALA A 289 2.60 -16.95 -6.55
N VAL A 290 2.03 -18.16 -6.49
CA VAL A 290 1.16 -18.59 -5.39
C VAL A 290 1.66 -19.86 -4.72
N HIS A 291 1.42 -19.97 -3.41
CA HIS A 291 1.96 -21.05 -2.60
C HIS A 291 1.13 -21.35 -1.35
N ASP A 292 1.31 -22.53 -0.75
CA ASP A 292 0.68 -22.86 0.54
C ASP A 292 1.68 -22.85 1.72
N ALA A 293 2.95 -23.24 1.51
CA ALA A 293 4.01 -23.18 2.53
C ALA A 293 5.44 -23.37 1.94
N PRO A 294 5.97 -22.44 1.13
CA PRO A 294 7.30 -22.55 0.55
C PRO A 294 8.36 -22.08 1.56
N SER A 295 9.58 -22.59 1.44
CA SER A 295 10.73 -21.99 2.12
C SER A 295 11.01 -20.58 1.60
N ASP A 296 11.71 -19.79 2.40
CA ASP A 296 12.12 -18.42 2.05
C ASP A 296 12.95 -18.39 0.75
N ASP A 297 13.84 -19.37 0.56
CA ASP A 297 14.65 -19.52 -0.66
C ASP A 297 13.80 -19.70 -1.92
N VAL A 298 12.70 -20.46 -1.81
CA VAL A 298 11.79 -20.72 -2.95
C VAL A 298 11.02 -19.45 -3.32
N ARG A 299 10.60 -18.65 -2.32
CA ARG A 299 9.98 -17.34 -2.56
C ARG A 299 10.96 -16.36 -3.18
N ALA A 300 12.21 -16.33 -2.70
CA ALA A 300 13.27 -15.49 -3.25
C ALA A 300 13.58 -15.86 -4.71
N ALA A 301 13.74 -17.15 -5.01
CA ALA A 301 14.01 -17.64 -6.36
C ALA A 301 12.87 -17.29 -7.35
N ALA A 302 11.60 -17.37 -6.91
CA ALA A 302 10.46 -16.96 -7.73
C ALA A 302 10.51 -15.46 -8.08
N ARG A 303 10.90 -14.60 -7.14
CA ARG A 303 11.05 -13.16 -7.37
C ARG A 303 12.23 -12.85 -8.31
N GLU A 304 13.38 -13.46 -8.07
CA GLU A 304 14.56 -13.32 -8.95
C GLU A 304 14.29 -13.80 -10.37
N ALA A 305 13.39 -14.78 -10.53
CA ALA A 305 12.94 -15.26 -11.82
C ALA A 305 11.98 -14.29 -12.54
N GLY A 306 11.40 -13.31 -11.84
CA GLY A 306 10.51 -12.30 -12.42
C GLY A 306 9.08 -12.31 -11.89
N ALA A 307 8.76 -13.06 -10.83
CA ALA A 307 7.48 -12.91 -10.15
C ALA A 307 7.43 -11.55 -9.43
N ARG A 308 6.40 -10.76 -9.72
CA ARG A 308 6.17 -9.45 -9.09
C ARG A 308 5.72 -9.59 -7.64
N MET A 309 4.91 -10.61 -7.37
CA MET A 309 4.43 -10.93 -6.03
C MET A 309 4.54 -12.44 -5.79
N CYS A 310 4.72 -12.81 -4.53
CA CYS A 310 4.72 -14.19 -4.08
C CYS A 310 3.77 -14.30 -2.89
N LEU A 311 2.57 -14.86 -3.12
CA LEU A 311 1.44 -14.77 -2.21
C LEU A 311 0.95 -16.15 -1.75
N PRO A 312 0.49 -16.29 -0.49
CA PRO A 312 -0.27 -17.47 -0.09
C PRO A 312 -1.52 -17.65 -0.96
N THR A 313 -1.81 -18.88 -1.39
CA THR A 313 -3.00 -19.20 -2.21
C THR A 313 -4.29 -18.66 -1.58
N ALA A 314 -4.36 -18.72 -0.25
CA ALA A 314 -5.50 -18.24 0.53
C ALA A 314 -5.72 -16.71 0.45
N MET A 315 -4.67 -15.92 0.18
CA MET A 315 -4.75 -14.46 0.06
C MET A 315 -5.14 -13.98 -1.34
N VAL A 316 -5.03 -14.86 -2.34
CA VAL A 316 -5.33 -14.52 -3.74
C VAL A 316 -6.81 -14.73 -4.08
N SER A 317 -7.44 -15.73 -3.47
CA SER A 317 -8.89 -15.95 -3.66
C SER A 317 -9.67 -14.85 -2.95
N GLY A 318 -10.59 -14.18 -3.67
CA GLY A 318 -11.39 -13.07 -3.14
C GLY A 318 -10.79 -11.68 -3.35
N THR A 319 -9.55 -11.59 -3.86
CA THR A 319 -8.85 -10.32 -4.13
C THR A 319 -8.22 -10.28 -5.53
N ILE A 320 -8.49 -11.30 -6.37
CA ILE A 320 -7.74 -11.47 -7.61
C ILE A 320 -8.08 -10.36 -8.61
N ARG A 321 -9.31 -9.85 -8.60
CA ARG A 321 -9.70 -8.75 -9.48
C ARG A 321 -8.86 -7.50 -9.24
N GLU A 322 -8.66 -7.16 -7.98
CA GLU A 322 -7.89 -6.00 -7.57
C GLU A 322 -6.39 -6.18 -7.81
N LEU A 323 -5.87 -7.39 -7.58
CA LEU A 323 -4.49 -7.78 -7.90
C LEU A 323 -4.18 -7.68 -9.41
N LEU A 324 -5.17 -7.98 -10.25
CA LEU A 324 -5.03 -7.89 -11.71
C LEU A 324 -5.47 -6.53 -12.28
N GLY A 325 -6.19 -5.71 -11.53
CA GLY A 325 -6.74 -4.43 -11.97
C GLY A 325 -7.93 -4.55 -12.95
N VAL A 326 -8.74 -5.62 -12.81
CA VAL A 326 -9.87 -5.99 -13.70
C VAL A 326 -11.23 -6.02 -13.01
#